data_AF-A0A2E1MF57-F1
#
_entry.id   AF-A0A2E1MF57-F1
#
_cell.length_a   1.000
_cell.length_b   1.000
_cell.length_c   1.000
_cell.angle_alpha   90.00
_cell.angle_beta   90.00
_cell.angle_gamma   90.00
#
_symmetry.space_group_name_H-M   'P 1'
#
loop_
_entity.id
_entity.type
_entity.pdbx_description
1 polymer ?
#
loop_
_entity_poly.entity_id
_entity_poly.type
_entity_poly.pdbx_seq_one_letter_code
_entity_poly.pdbx_strand_id
1 'polypeptide(L)'
;MTKKLNWLLCFSALLFVFSCNNSINEEVFDFENNLTNANSDENITFKLLQIYSEPNLDTRARMFDSQKSDEKCFEFVYPISFILPDGSEVIINTDEDWDQIDLWYEENKDAEEEPEIIYPFDVVIDEDVKTITNKEDFQSLEDYCG
;
A
#
# COMPACT_ATOMS: atom_id res chain seq x y z
N MET A 1 63.99 13.28 7.82
CA MET A 1 62.59 12.81 7.64
C MET A 1 61.88 12.86 8.98
N THR A 2 60.99 13.82 9.16
CA THR A 2 60.16 14.00 10.36
C THR A 2 58.76 13.47 10.10
N LYS A 3 58.28 12.51 10.90
CA LYS A 3 56.85 12.18 10.96
C LYS A 3 56.35 12.42 12.38
N LYS A 4 55.43 13.37 12.52
CA LYS A 4 54.71 13.67 13.77
C LYS A 4 53.82 12.47 14.10
N LEU A 5 53.90 11.96 15.32
CA LEU A 5 53.02 10.90 15.82
C LEU A 5 51.88 11.55 16.62
N ASN A 6 50.65 11.34 16.14
CA ASN A 6 49.44 11.93 16.67
C ASN A 6 48.89 11.12 17.87
N TRP A 7 48.15 11.83 18.69
CA TRP A 7 47.84 11.65 20.10
C TRP A 7 46.54 10.85 20.33
N LEU A 8 46.44 10.21 21.50
CA LEU A 8 45.23 9.72 22.19
C LEU A 8 44.57 8.45 21.65
N LEU A 9 45.07 7.31 22.13
CA LEU A 9 44.21 6.17 22.43
C LEU A 9 43.45 6.48 23.73
N CYS A 10 42.23 7.00 23.57
CA CYS A 10 41.27 7.16 24.66
C CYS A 10 40.91 5.79 25.24
N PHE A 11 41.48 5.51 26.40
CA PHE A 11 40.83 4.77 27.47
C PHE A 11 39.38 5.23 27.62
N SER A 12 38.43 4.31 27.53
CA SER A 12 37.59 3.92 28.67
C SER A 12 36.31 3.27 28.16
N ALA A 13 36.19 1.99 28.45
CA ALA A 13 34.90 1.36 28.59
C ALA A 13 34.14 2.08 29.71
N LEU A 14 33.00 2.68 29.37
CA LEU A 14 32.00 3.08 30.34
C LEU A 14 30.63 2.67 29.79
N LEU A 15 30.17 1.58 30.36
CA LEU A 15 28.82 1.05 30.34
C LEU A 15 27.80 2.16 30.56
N PHE A 16 26.89 2.39 29.60
CA PHE A 16 25.53 2.81 29.91
C PHE A 16 24.54 2.07 29.01
N VAL A 17 24.04 1.00 29.62
CA VAL A 17 22.73 0.37 29.49
C VAL A 17 21.62 1.25 28.88
N PHE A 18 20.83 0.58 28.05
CA PHE A 18 19.51 0.94 27.55
C PHE A 18 18.68 1.80 28.51
N SER A 19 18.11 2.88 27.98
CA SER A 19 16.77 3.32 28.35
C SER A 19 16.13 3.96 27.12
N CYS A 20 15.30 3.20 26.41
CA CYS A 20 14.26 3.79 25.60
C CYS A 20 13.22 4.38 26.56
N ASN A 21 13.31 5.68 26.82
CA ASN A 21 12.22 6.45 27.38
C ASN A 21 11.88 7.55 26.37
N ASN A 22 11.36 7.17 25.20
CA ASN A 22 10.61 8.12 24.40
C ASN A 22 9.22 8.18 25.02
N SER A 23 9.09 9.03 26.04
CA SER A 23 7.80 9.41 26.60
C SER A 23 6.99 10.00 25.45
N ILE A 24 5.94 9.32 25.05
CA ILE A 24 4.95 9.84 24.10
C ILE A 24 4.34 11.05 24.82
N ASN A 25 4.66 12.25 24.34
CA ASN A 25 3.94 13.44 24.76
C ASN A 25 2.54 13.30 24.18
N GLU A 26 1.59 12.97 25.05
CA GLU A 26 0.17 13.06 24.81
C GLU A 26 -0.18 14.54 24.73
N GLU A 27 -0.04 15.15 23.55
CA GLU A 27 -0.74 16.39 23.26
C GLU A 27 -2.22 16.04 23.09
N VAL A 28 -2.92 16.17 24.21
CA VAL A 28 -4.37 16.35 24.28
C VAL A 28 -4.72 17.47 23.30
N PHE A 29 -5.25 17.12 22.13
CA PHE A 29 -5.79 18.09 21.20
C PHE A 29 -7.19 18.48 21.69
N ASP A 30 -7.24 19.52 22.51
CA ASP A 30 -8.48 20.18 22.92
C ASP A 30 -9.17 20.77 21.67
N PHE A 31 -10.20 20.08 21.15
CA PHE A 31 -11.08 20.66 20.15
C PHE A 31 -12.07 21.60 20.85
N GLU A 32 -11.70 22.86 21.00
CA GLU A 32 -12.63 23.94 21.33
C GLU A 32 -13.67 24.09 20.20
N ASN A 33 -14.84 23.50 20.40
CA ASN A 33 -16.02 23.79 19.58
C ASN A 33 -16.51 25.21 19.87
N ASN A 34 -16.00 26.18 19.13
CA ASN A 34 -16.56 27.53 19.07
C ASN A 34 -17.88 27.53 18.27
N LEU A 35 -18.97 27.11 18.91
CA LEU A 35 -20.33 27.28 18.39
C LEU A 35 -20.92 28.59 18.92
N THR A 36 -20.61 29.69 18.24
CA THR A 36 -21.42 30.91 18.33
C THR A 36 -21.89 31.33 16.93
N ASN A 37 -22.94 30.68 16.44
CA ASN A 37 -24.13 31.33 15.86
C ASN A 37 -24.95 30.35 15.03
N ALA A 38 -26.14 30.03 15.52
CA ALA A 38 -27.38 30.09 14.75
C ALA A 38 -28.54 29.77 15.71
N ASN A 39 -29.21 30.80 16.22
CA ASN A 39 -30.52 30.62 16.83
C ASN A 39 -31.55 30.53 15.70
N SER A 40 -32.27 29.42 15.63
CA SER A 40 -33.74 29.34 15.68
C SER A 40 -34.20 28.07 14.97
N ASP A 41 -34.59 27.09 15.79
CA ASP A 41 -35.73 26.22 15.57
C ASP A 41 -35.88 25.63 14.16
N GLU A 42 -35.09 24.60 13.88
CA GLU A 42 -35.69 23.33 13.49
C GLU A 42 -34.86 22.17 14.05
N ASN A 43 -35.48 21.52 15.03
CA ASN A 43 -35.44 20.08 15.19
C ASN A 43 -34.19 19.46 15.83
N ILE A 44 -33.44 20.11 16.73
CA ILE A 44 -32.35 19.43 17.48
C ILE A 44 -32.77 18.04 18.01
N THR A 45 -34.01 17.90 18.50
CA THR A 45 -34.61 16.61 18.89
C THR A 45 -34.81 15.62 17.73
N PHE A 46 -35.20 16.09 16.55
CA PHE A 46 -35.34 15.28 15.34
C PHE A 46 -33.97 14.97 14.70
N LYS A 47 -33.01 15.88 14.76
CA LYS A 47 -31.61 15.69 14.40
C LYS A 47 -30.94 14.69 15.36
N LEU A 48 -31.28 14.74 16.64
CA LEU A 48 -30.90 13.73 17.63
C LEU A 48 -31.63 12.40 17.38
N LEU A 49 -32.92 12.41 17.06
CA LEU A 49 -33.66 11.20 16.66
C LEU A 49 -33.07 10.56 15.40
N GLN A 50 -32.54 11.35 14.46
CA GLN A 50 -31.82 10.85 13.28
C GLN A 50 -30.46 10.23 13.64
N ILE A 51 -29.83 10.68 14.73
CA ILE A 51 -28.59 10.10 15.25
C ILE A 51 -28.88 8.82 16.05
N TYR A 52 -30.00 8.76 16.78
CA TYR A 52 -30.38 7.63 17.65
C TYR A 52 -31.28 6.58 16.97
N SER A 53 -31.84 6.87 15.80
CA SER A 53 -32.46 5.84 14.96
C SER A 53 -31.34 5.07 14.28
N GLU A 54 -30.90 4.00 14.92
CA GLU A 54 -29.93 3.05 14.37
C GLU A 54 -30.25 2.72 12.91
N PRO A 55 -29.25 2.62 12.02
CA PRO A 55 -29.50 2.09 10.69
C PRO A 55 -30.09 0.68 10.85
N ASN A 56 -31.17 0.43 10.12
CA ASN A 56 -31.87 -0.85 10.08
C ASN A 56 -30.84 -2.00 10.04
N LEU A 57 -31.00 -3.03 10.87
CA LEU A 57 -30.05 -4.16 10.98
C LEU A 57 -29.81 -4.84 9.61
N ASP A 58 -30.74 -4.67 8.67
CA ASP A 58 -30.65 -5.04 7.25
C ASP A 58 -29.63 -4.20 6.46
N THR A 59 -29.50 -2.90 6.72
CA THR A 59 -28.50 -2.04 6.06
C THR A 59 -27.07 -2.42 6.45
N ARG A 60 -26.85 -2.89 7.69
CA ARG A 60 -25.53 -3.37 8.14
C ARG A 60 -25.18 -4.75 7.58
N ALA A 61 -26.17 -5.60 7.32
CA ALA A 61 -25.96 -6.87 6.61
C ALA A 61 -25.56 -6.63 5.15
N ARG A 62 -26.20 -5.66 4.46
CA ARG A 62 -25.84 -5.31 3.07
C ARG A 62 -24.51 -4.57 2.93
N MET A 63 -24.03 -3.90 3.97
CA MET A 63 -22.70 -3.30 3.99
C MET A 63 -21.58 -4.32 4.27
N PHE A 64 -21.93 -5.49 4.83
CA PHE A 64 -20.99 -6.60 5.08
C PHE A 64 -21.01 -7.67 3.99
N ASP A 65 -22.01 -7.69 3.11
CA ASP A 65 -22.10 -8.63 1.98
C ASP A 65 -21.37 -8.14 0.72
N SER A 66 -20.87 -6.89 0.73
CA SER A 66 -19.89 -6.37 -0.25
C SER A 66 -18.45 -6.75 0.09
N GLN A 67 -18.24 -7.52 1.16
CA GLN A 67 -16.94 -8.06 1.55
C GLN A 67 -16.91 -9.58 1.34
N LYS A 68 -17.65 -10.05 0.33
CA LYS A 68 -17.36 -11.34 -0.29
C LYS A 68 -16.12 -11.10 -1.14
N SER A 69 -14.98 -11.49 -0.59
CA SER A 69 -13.65 -11.33 -1.17
C SER A 69 -13.67 -11.44 -2.69
N ASP A 70 -13.28 -10.36 -3.38
CA ASP A 70 -12.75 -10.43 -4.72
C ASP A 70 -11.42 -11.20 -4.61
N GLU A 71 -11.53 -12.52 -4.41
CA GLU A 71 -10.39 -13.42 -4.41
C GLU A 71 -9.76 -13.31 -5.79
N LYS A 72 -8.46 -13.00 -5.82
CA LYS A 72 -7.72 -12.84 -7.08
C LYS A 72 -7.81 -14.16 -7.85
N CYS A 73 -8.23 -14.11 -9.12
CA CYS A 73 -8.38 -15.29 -9.96
C CYS A 73 -7.06 -16.07 -10.14
N PHE A 74 -5.95 -15.33 -10.18
CA PHE A 74 -4.61 -15.88 -10.12
C PHE A 74 -3.67 -14.91 -9.40
N GLU A 75 -2.55 -15.44 -8.94
CA GLU A 75 -1.46 -14.66 -8.35
C GLU A 75 -0.17 -14.88 -9.11
N PHE A 76 0.64 -13.85 -9.22
CA PHE A 76 1.95 -13.91 -9.85
C PHE A 76 2.96 -14.61 -8.95
N VAL A 77 3.79 -15.49 -9.52
CA VAL A 77 4.95 -16.05 -8.84
C VAL A 77 6.17 -15.20 -9.20
N TYR A 78 6.71 -14.51 -8.20
CA TYR A 78 7.88 -13.67 -8.39
C TYR A 78 9.18 -14.48 -8.56
N PRO A 79 10.18 -13.91 -9.28
CA PRO A 79 10.17 -12.60 -9.92
C PRO A 79 9.50 -12.57 -11.30
N ILE A 80 9.02 -11.40 -11.71
CA ILE A 80 8.44 -11.16 -13.03
C ILE A 80 9.09 -9.93 -13.67
N SER A 81 9.40 -10.04 -14.96
CA SER A 81 10.02 -8.95 -15.73
C SER A 81 9.05 -8.31 -16.71
N PHE A 82 9.19 -7.00 -16.88
CA PHE A 82 8.49 -6.20 -17.88
C PHE A 82 9.47 -5.37 -18.70
N ILE A 83 9.15 -5.17 -19.98
CA ILE A 83 9.76 -4.16 -20.84
C ILE A 83 8.89 -2.90 -20.78
N LEU A 84 9.49 -1.80 -20.34
CA LEU A 84 8.86 -0.49 -20.30
C LEU A 84 8.80 0.13 -21.72
N PRO A 85 7.97 1.17 -21.96
CA PRO A 85 7.85 1.80 -23.27
C PRO A 85 9.16 2.38 -23.85
N ASP A 86 10.14 2.72 -23.01
CA ASP A 86 11.48 3.15 -23.46
C ASP A 86 12.41 1.99 -23.87
N GLY A 87 11.93 0.74 -23.73
CA GLY A 87 12.68 -0.48 -24.00
C GLY A 87 13.56 -0.95 -22.83
N SER A 88 13.51 -0.29 -21.67
CA SER A 88 14.20 -0.76 -20.47
C SER A 88 13.46 -1.91 -19.79
N GLU A 89 14.18 -2.75 -19.06
CA GLU A 89 13.60 -3.87 -18.31
C GLU A 89 13.48 -3.53 -16.82
N VAL A 90 12.33 -3.83 -16.22
CA VAL A 90 12.09 -3.77 -14.78
C VAL A 90 11.76 -5.17 -14.26
N ILE A 91 12.31 -5.53 -13.09
CA ILE A 91 12.09 -6.83 -12.45
C ILE A 91 11.38 -6.61 -11.12
N ILE A 92 10.17 -7.15 -11.01
CA ILE A 92 9.36 -7.13 -9.80
C ILE A 92 9.70 -8.38 -9.00
N ASN A 93 10.34 -8.25 -7.83
CA ASN A 93 10.75 -9.39 -7.00
C ASN A 93 9.75 -9.69 -5.88
N THR A 94 8.92 -8.72 -5.54
CA THR A 94 7.97 -8.74 -4.43
C THR A 94 6.76 -7.87 -4.75
N ASP A 95 5.68 -7.99 -3.97
CA ASP A 95 4.50 -7.13 -4.13
C ASP A 95 4.81 -5.64 -3.90
N GLU A 96 5.82 -5.30 -3.10
CA GLU A 96 6.24 -3.92 -2.88
C GLU A 96 6.97 -3.30 -4.08
N ASP A 97 7.45 -4.11 -5.02
CA ASP A 97 8.23 -3.63 -6.17
C ASP A 97 7.35 -3.08 -7.30
N TRP A 98 6.02 -3.25 -7.25
CA TRP A 98 5.10 -2.72 -8.28
C TRP A 98 5.19 -1.19 -8.45
N ASP A 99 5.51 -0.48 -7.37
CA ASP A 99 5.71 0.98 -7.38
C ASP A 99 6.82 1.41 -8.36
N GLN A 100 7.74 0.51 -8.75
CA GLN A 100 8.79 0.82 -9.73
C GLN A 100 8.22 1.17 -11.11
N ILE A 101 7.12 0.54 -11.53
CA ILE A 101 6.45 0.85 -12.80
C ILE A 101 5.76 2.21 -12.69
N ASP A 102 5.05 2.46 -11.58
CA ASP A 102 4.36 3.72 -11.34
C ASP A 102 5.32 4.92 -11.32
N LEU A 103 6.43 4.78 -10.60
CA LEU A 103 7.50 5.79 -10.56
C LEU A 103 8.07 6.09 -11.94
N TRP A 104 8.20 5.07 -12.80
CA TRP A 104 8.66 5.29 -14.17
C TRP A 104 7.65 6.14 -14.97
N TYR A 105 6.35 5.91 -14.85
CA TYR A 105 5.33 6.76 -15.50
C TYR A 105 5.25 8.18 -14.91
N GLU A 106 5.55 8.36 -13.63
CA GLU A 106 5.66 9.70 -13.04
C GLU A 106 6.78 10.54 -13.67
N GLU A 107 7.88 9.89 -14.04
CA GLU A 107 9.02 10.50 -14.72
C GLU A 107 8.83 10.63 -16.24
N ASN A 108 8.00 9.78 -16.84
CA ASN A 108 7.74 9.69 -18.28
C ASN A 108 6.26 9.96 -18.62
N LYS A 109 5.78 11.16 -18.29
CA LYS A 109 4.34 11.53 -18.37
C LYS A 109 3.74 11.57 -19.78
N ASP A 110 4.58 11.55 -20.82
CA ASP A 110 4.19 11.48 -22.23
C ASP A 110 4.09 10.04 -22.76
N ALA A 111 4.50 9.04 -21.97
CA ALA A 111 4.31 7.64 -22.31
C ALA A 111 2.83 7.24 -22.15
N GLU A 112 2.21 6.81 -23.26
CA GLU A 112 0.83 6.30 -23.29
C GLU A 112 0.76 4.77 -23.45
N GLU A 113 1.87 4.14 -23.85
CA GLU A 113 1.97 2.70 -24.07
C GLU A 113 2.13 1.95 -22.74
N GLU A 114 1.59 0.73 -22.66
CA GLU A 114 1.67 -0.15 -21.49
C GLU A 114 3.00 -0.94 -21.47
N PRO A 115 3.48 -1.38 -20.30
CA PRO A 115 4.65 -2.24 -20.23
C PRO A 115 4.34 -3.64 -20.77
N GLU A 116 5.29 -4.26 -21.47
CA GLU A 116 5.16 -5.61 -22.01
C GLU A 116 5.75 -6.64 -21.04
N ILE A 117 4.95 -7.61 -20.59
CA ILE A 117 5.45 -8.72 -19.76
C ILE A 117 6.39 -9.66 -20.56
N ILE A 118 7.50 -10.07 -19.94
CA ILE A 118 8.46 -11.01 -20.53
C ILE A 118 8.03 -12.46 -20.24
N TYR A 119 8.04 -13.30 -21.27
CA TYR A 119 7.73 -14.73 -21.16
C TYR A 119 9.01 -15.59 -21.04
N PRO A 120 8.95 -16.74 -20.35
CA PRO A 120 7.81 -17.24 -19.57
C PRO A 120 7.77 -16.67 -18.15
N PHE A 121 6.59 -16.71 -17.53
CA PHE A 121 6.39 -16.44 -16.10
C PHE A 121 5.41 -17.45 -15.49
N ASP A 122 5.40 -17.54 -14.17
CA ASP A 122 4.55 -18.48 -13.42
C ASP A 122 3.43 -17.73 -12.68
N VAL A 123 2.26 -18.38 -12.60
CA VAL A 123 1.12 -17.93 -11.79
C VAL A 123 0.60 -19.06 -10.91
N VAL A 124 -0.06 -18.71 -9.81
CA VAL A 124 -0.84 -19.63 -8.98
C VAL A 124 -2.32 -19.49 -9.36
N ILE A 125 -2.97 -20.59 -9.73
CA ILE A 125 -4.40 -20.68 -10.03
C ILE A 125 -4.95 -21.86 -9.24
N ASP A 126 -5.98 -21.67 -8.40
CA ASP A 126 -6.56 -22.74 -7.57
C ASP A 126 -5.49 -23.56 -6.78
N GLU A 127 -4.49 -22.88 -6.21
CA GLU A 127 -3.33 -23.47 -5.51
C GLU A 127 -2.29 -24.20 -6.38
N ASP A 128 -2.50 -24.30 -7.70
CA ASP A 128 -1.58 -24.92 -8.65
C ASP A 128 -0.72 -23.87 -9.38
N VAL A 129 0.58 -24.16 -9.51
CA VAL A 129 1.51 -23.31 -10.28
C VAL A 129 1.41 -23.65 -11.77
N LYS A 130 1.18 -22.64 -12.61
CA LYS A 130 1.10 -22.74 -14.06
C LYS A 130 2.08 -21.77 -14.73
N THR A 131 2.89 -22.30 -15.64
CA THR A 131 3.76 -21.49 -16.49
C THR A 131 3.00 -20.96 -17.70
N ILE A 132 3.08 -19.66 -17.92
CA ILE A 132 2.57 -18.95 -19.08
C ILE A 132 3.73 -18.75 -20.04
N THR A 133 3.64 -19.31 -21.26
CA THR A 133 4.80 -19.38 -22.17
C THR A 133 4.78 -18.34 -23.28
N ASN A 134 3.61 -17.75 -23.54
CA ASN A 134 3.40 -16.83 -24.64
C ASN A 134 2.13 -15.98 -24.40
N LYS A 135 1.92 -15.00 -25.28
CA LYS A 135 0.79 -14.07 -25.23
C LYS A 135 -0.59 -14.75 -25.34
N GLU A 136 -0.73 -15.79 -26.16
CA GLU A 136 -2.00 -16.52 -26.32
C GLU A 136 -2.38 -17.26 -25.03
N ASP A 137 -1.40 -17.87 -24.35
CA ASP A 137 -1.59 -18.49 -23.04
C ASP A 137 -2.04 -17.46 -22.00
N PHE A 138 -1.45 -16.26 -22.00
CA PHE A 138 -1.80 -15.21 -21.05
C PHE A 138 -3.18 -14.64 -21.30
N GLN A 139 -3.51 -14.34 -22.56
CA GLN A 139 -4.86 -13.90 -22.94
C GLN A 139 -5.93 -14.93 -22.57
N SER A 140 -5.64 -16.22 -22.74
CA SER A 140 -6.55 -17.30 -22.32
C SER A 140 -6.75 -17.34 -20.80
N LEU A 141 -5.73 -16.95 -20.02
CA LEU A 141 -5.83 -16.81 -18.57
C LEU A 141 -6.67 -15.59 -18.18
N GLU A 142 -6.44 -14.44 -18.82
CA GLU A 142 -7.22 -13.22 -18.60
C GLU A 142 -8.70 -13.44 -18.94
N ASP A 143 -9.00 -14.04 -20.10
CA ASP A 143 -10.35 -14.39 -20.53
C ASP A 143 -11.04 -15.39 -19.60
N TYR A 144 -10.26 -16.30 -18.98
CA TYR A 144 -10.77 -17.23 -17.97
C TYR A 144 -11.19 -16.52 -16.68
N CYS A 145 -10.51 -15.42 -16.33
CA CYS A 145 -10.75 -14.68 -15.10
C CYS A 145 -11.89 -13.65 -15.18
N GLY A 146 -12.21 -13.16 -16.39
CA GLY A 146 -13.44 -12.40 -16.67
C GLY A 146 -13.26 -10.89 -16.87
#